data_AF-N8ZW41-F1
#
_entry.id   AF-N8ZW41-F1
#
_cell.length_a   1.000
_cell.length_b   1.000
_cell.length_c   1.000
_cell.angle_alpha   90.00
_cell.angle_beta   90.00
_cell.angle_gamma   90.00
#
_symmetry.space_group_name_H-M   'P 1'
#
loop_
_entity.id
_entity.type
_entity.pdbx_description
1 polymer ?
#
loop_
_entity_poly.entity_id
_entity_poly.type
_entity_poly.pdbx_seq_one_letter_code
_entity_poly.pdbx_strand_id
1 'polypeptide(L)'
;MYSYPNSNTEKKIALMIINDFFIQKAHDLWIFLQLDQSFNDYEATLIWTRRYLEEHPEGEYSDIRKAFLSCFPENFFNFDY
;
A
#
# COMPACT_ATOMS: atom_id res chain seq x y z
N MET A 1 3.06 -11.22 -13.01
CA MET A 1 2.73 -12.13 -11.90
C MET A 1 2.94 -11.35 -10.62
N TYR A 2 1.88 -11.11 -9.83
CA TYR A 2 2.02 -10.38 -8.57
C TYR A 2 2.81 -11.19 -7.56
N SER A 3 3.61 -10.51 -6.75
CA SER A 3 4.41 -11.15 -5.72
C SER A 3 4.20 -10.45 -4.39
N TYR A 4 4.13 -11.23 -3.31
CA TYR A 4 4.01 -10.72 -1.95
C TYR A 4 5.38 -10.34 -1.38
N PRO A 5 5.44 -9.44 -0.37
CA PRO A 5 6.67 -9.11 0.34
C PRO A 5 7.54 -10.31 0.69
N ASN A 6 8.78 -10.30 0.24
CA ASN A 6 9.74 -11.39 0.38
C ASN A 6 10.69 -11.18 1.59
N SER A 7 10.85 -9.94 2.04
CA SER A 7 11.74 -9.58 3.15
C SER A 7 10.97 -9.12 4.39
N ASN A 8 11.59 -9.23 5.56
CA ASN A 8 11.01 -8.72 6.81
C ASN A 8 10.81 -7.20 6.76
N THR A 9 11.66 -6.48 6.02
CA THR A 9 11.57 -5.04 5.83
C THR A 9 10.34 -4.67 5.01
N GLU A 10 10.13 -5.31 3.85
CA GLU A 10 8.93 -5.08 3.02
C GLU A 10 7.64 -5.38 3.78
N LYS A 11 7.61 -6.48 4.56
CA LYS A 11 6.45 -6.83 5.40
C LYS A 11 6.20 -5.77 6.46
N LYS A 12 7.25 -5.28 7.13
CA LYS A 12 7.13 -4.25 8.17
C LYS A 12 6.57 -2.95 7.59
N ILE A 13 7.10 -2.50 6.44
CA ILE A 13 6.63 -1.28 5.77
C ILE A 13 5.17 -1.42 5.37
N ALA A 14 4.78 -2.55 4.76
CA ALA A 14 3.40 -2.77 4.36
C ALA A 14 2.45 -2.76 5.57
N LEU A 15 2.85 -3.38 6.68
CA LEU A 15 2.08 -3.33 7.93
C LEU A 15 2.00 -1.91 8.51
N MET A 16 3.04 -1.09 8.37
CA MET A 16 2.99 0.31 8.77
C MET A 16 1.96 1.08 7.95
N ILE A 17 1.92 0.91 6.63
CA ILE A 17 0.90 1.53 5.76
C ILE A 17 -0.51 1.08 6.18
N ILE A 18 -0.70 -0.23 6.37
CA ILE A 18 -2.00 -0.81 6.75
C ILE A 18 -2.51 -0.23 8.07
N ASN A 19 -1.61 -0.02 9.03
CA ASN A 19 -1.95 0.57 10.32
C ASN A 19 -2.18 2.09 10.22
N ASP A 20 -1.28 2.82 9.54
CA ASP A 20 -1.36 4.27 9.39
C ASP A 20 -2.64 4.71 8.68
N PHE A 21 -3.14 3.88 7.76
CA PHE A 21 -4.33 4.16 6.97
C PHE A 21 -5.57 3.34 7.35
N PHE A 22 -5.52 2.62 8.48
CA PHE A 22 -6.62 1.78 8.98
C PHE A 22 -7.26 0.90 7.90
N ILE A 23 -6.43 0.23 7.11
CA ILE A 23 -6.86 -0.62 5.98
C ILE A 23 -7.49 -1.92 6.54
N GLN A 24 -8.71 -1.84 7.08
CA GLN A 24 -9.37 -2.94 7.81
C GLN A 24 -10.57 -3.57 7.08
N LYS A 25 -10.84 -3.16 5.83
CA LYS A 25 -11.70 -3.77 4.78
C LYS A 25 -12.81 -2.82 4.31
N ALA A 26 -12.85 -2.63 2.99
CA ALA A 26 -13.94 -2.08 2.16
C ALA A 26 -13.59 -0.78 1.41
N HIS A 27 -12.35 -0.65 0.94
CA HIS A 27 -11.94 0.48 0.10
C HIS A 27 -11.67 0.13 -1.36
N ASP A 28 -11.84 -1.13 -1.76
CA ASP A 28 -11.56 -1.63 -3.11
C ASP A 28 -10.22 -1.07 -3.64
N LEU A 29 -9.18 -1.11 -2.79
CA LEU A 29 -7.90 -0.45 -3.06
C LEU A 29 -7.26 -0.97 -4.36
N TRP A 30 -7.58 -2.20 -4.75
CA TRP A 30 -7.16 -2.80 -6.01
C TRP A 30 -7.45 -1.92 -7.24
N ILE A 31 -8.54 -1.14 -7.22
CA ILE A 31 -8.90 -0.20 -8.30
C ILE A 31 -7.82 0.86 -8.48
N PHE A 32 -7.38 1.47 -7.38
CA PHE A 32 -6.43 2.58 -7.37
C PHE A 32 -4.98 2.11 -7.49
N LEU A 33 -4.68 0.94 -6.93
CA LEU A 33 -3.35 0.34 -6.95
C LEU A 33 -3.05 -0.43 -8.26
N GLN A 34 -3.98 -0.40 -9.23
CA GLN A 34 -3.87 -1.08 -10.52
C GLN A 34 -3.58 -2.58 -10.37
N LEU A 35 -4.38 -3.24 -9.52
CA LEU A 35 -4.31 -4.67 -9.22
C LEU A 35 -5.61 -5.36 -9.61
N ASP A 36 -5.57 -6.68 -9.68
CA ASP A 36 -6.76 -7.47 -10.00
C ASP A 36 -7.76 -7.45 -8.83
N GLN A 37 -9.06 -7.46 -9.15
CA GLN A 37 -10.16 -7.49 -8.17
C GLN A 37 -10.13 -8.72 -7.22
N SER A 38 -9.35 -9.75 -7.55
CA SER A 38 -9.19 -10.91 -6.67
C SER A 38 -8.46 -10.61 -5.36
N PHE A 39 -7.77 -9.47 -5.27
CA PHE A 39 -7.02 -9.09 -4.07
C PHE A 39 -7.86 -8.23 -3.14
N ASN A 40 -7.89 -8.61 -1.86
CA ASN A 40 -8.44 -7.74 -0.83
C ASN A 40 -7.50 -6.56 -0.53
N ASP A 41 -7.99 -5.53 0.17
CA ASP A 41 -7.22 -4.31 0.47
C ASP A 41 -5.88 -4.58 1.17
N TYR A 42 -5.81 -5.61 2.00
CA TYR A 42 -4.58 -6.02 2.68
C TYR A 42 -3.56 -6.62 1.69
N GLU A 43 -4.00 -7.55 0.84
CA GLU A 43 -3.17 -8.13 -0.23
C GLU A 43 -2.74 -7.06 -1.23
N ALA A 44 -3.65 -6.17 -1.61
CA ALA A 44 -3.39 -5.08 -2.52
C ALA A 44 -2.28 -4.15 -1.99
N THR A 45 -2.33 -3.81 -0.71
CA THR A 45 -1.30 -2.99 -0.05
C THR A 45 0.05 -3.70 0.02
N LEU A 46 0.07 -5.01 0.32
CA LEU A 46 1.29 -5.81 0.33
C LEU A 46 1.97 -5.86 -1.04
N ILE A 47 1.19 -6.13 -2.09
CA ILE A 47 1.68 -6.23 -3.48
C ILE A 47 2.20 -4.87 -3.95
N TRP A 48 1.47 -3.79 -3.68
CA TRP A 48 1.90 -2.44 -4.03
C TRP A 48 3.21 -2.07 -3.31
N THR A 49 3.31 -2.33 -2.00
CA THR A 49 4.50 -2.00 -1.20
C THR A 49 5.73 -2.70 -1.75
N ARG A 50 5.62 -3.99 -2.10
CA ARG A 50 6.73 -4.72 -2.70
C ARG A 50 7.15 -4.09 -4.03
N ARG A 51 6.20 -3.81 -4.95
CA ARG A 51 6.49 -3.21 -6.25
C ARG A 51 7.21 -1.87 -6.11
N TYR A 52 6.74 -1.03 -5.19
CA TYR A 52 7.37 0.26 -4.91
C TYR A 52 8.81 0.10 -4.41
N LEU A 53 9.07 -0.85 -3.50
CA LEU A 53 10.41 -1.12 -2.97
C LEU A 53 11.34 -1.80 -3.98
N GLU A 54 10.82 -2.54 -4.97
CA GLU A 54 11.60 -3.06 -6.09
C GLU A 54 12.10 -1.93 -7.01
N GLU A 55 11.31 -0.88 -7.20
CA GLU A 55 11.67 0.31 -7.98
C GLU A 55 12.50 1.32 -7.17
N HIS A 56 12.32 1.35 -5.84
CA HIS A 56 12.95 2.28 -4.90
C HIS A 56 13.50 1.57 -3.65
N PRO A 57 14.59 0.79 -3.79
CA PRO A 57 15.12 -0.04 -2.70
C PRO A 57 15.64 0.75 -1.48
N GLU A 58 16.02 2.01 -1.68
CA GLU A 58 16.51 2.91 -0.63
C GLU A 58 15.43 3.91 -0.14
N GLY A 59 14.17 3.74 -0.56
CA GLY A 59 13.10 4.67 -0.22
C GLY A 59 12.82 4.73 1.28
N GLU A 60 12.74 5.95 1.83
CA GLU A 60 12.31 6.16 3.20
C GLU A 60 10.80 5.98 3.36
N TYR A 61 10.36 5.62 4.56
CA TYR A 61 8.93 5.44 4.86
C TYR A 61 8.10 6.70 4.57
N SER A 62 8.67 7.89 4.80
CA SER A 62 8.04 9.18 4.50
C SER A 62 7.68 9.33 3.02
N ASP A 63 8.57 8.90 2.13
CA ASP A 63 8.38 8.94 0.68
C ASP A 63 7.43 7.85 0.22
N ILE A 64 7.58 6.63 0.77
CA ILE A 64 6.66 5.51 0.50
C ILE A 64 5.23 5.91 0.87
N ARG A 65 5.03 6.54 2.02
CA ARG A 65 3.72 7.00 2.49
C ARG A 65 3.10 8.03 1.56
N LYS A 66 3.90 9.00 1.09
CA LYS A 66 3.44 10.01 0.11
C LYS A 66 3.09 9.38 -1.23
N ALA A 67 3.94 8.47 -1.72
CA ALA A 67 3.70 7.74 -2.96
C ALA A 67 2.42 6.90 -2.88
N PHE A 68 2.20 6.21 -1.76
CA PHE A 68 0.97 5.45 -1.52
C PHE A 68 -0.26 6.36 -1.60
N LEU A 69 -0.27 7.47 -0.86
CA LEU A 69 -1.37 8.44 -0.87
C LEU A 69 -1.63 9.03 -2.26
N SER A 70 -0.58 9.23 -3.07
CA SER A 70 -0.70 9.77 -4.43
C SER A 70 -1.46 8.84 -5.40
N CYS A 71 -1.62 7.55 -5.05
CA CYS A 71 -2.43 6.62 -5.83
C CYS A 71 -3.94 6.89 -5.72
N PHE A 72 -4.37 7.71 -4.75
CA PHE A 72 -5.78 7.90 -4.41
C PHE A 72 -6.23 9.35 -4.65
N PRO A 73 -7.53 9.57 -4.91
CA PRO A 73 -8.10 10.91 -4.93
C PRO A 73 -7.91 11.66 -3.61
N GLU A 74 -7.96 12.99 -3.65
CA GLU A 74 -7.94 13.81 -2.45
C GLU A 74 -9.07 13.40 -1.49
N ASN A 75 -8.77 13.39 -0.19
CA ASN A 75 -9.70 13.00 0.89
C ASN A 75 -10.17 11.53 0.85
N PHE A 76 -9.54 10.65 0.06
CA PHE A 76 -9.87 9.22 0.06
C PHE A 76 -9.67 8.58 1.44
N PHE A 77 -8.55 8.92 2.08
CA PHE A 77 -8.28 8.63 3.48
C PHE A 77 -8.57 9.88 4.31
N ASN A 78 -9.83 10.32 4.34
CA ASN A 78 -10.23 11.38 5.26
C ASN A 78 -10.23 10.81 6.68
N PHE A 79 -9.13 11.01 7.39
CA PHE A 79 -9.11 10.87 8.84
C PHE A 79 -9.80 12.12 9.39
N ASP A 80 -11.10 12.04 9.65
CA ASP A 80 -11.80 13.09 10.39
C ASP A 80 -11.01 13.37 11.68
N TYR A 81 -10.46 14.59 11.80
CA TYR A 81 -9.80 15.11 12.99
C TYR A 81 -10.79 15.86 13.86
#